data_AF-A0A2E3UW59-F1
#
_entry.id   AF-A0A2E3UW59-F1
#
_cell.length_a   1.000
_cell.length_b   1.000
_cell.length_c   1.000
_cell.angle_alpha   90.00
_cell.angle_beta   90.00
_cell.angle_gamma   90.00
#
_symmetry.space_group_name_H-M   'P 1'
#
loop_
_entity.id
_entity.type
_entity.pdbx_description
1 polymer ?
#
loop_
_entity_poly.entity_id
_entity_poly.type
_entity_poly.pdbx_seq_one_letter_code
_entity_poly.pdbx_strand_id
1 'polypeptide(L)'
;MKHLVVFLYIIIFSYTQNIYCNSPKQISFNPRSQPHKNDWKFFNETTAQWKINFWNHYIRENFKFNNWSWKWKIAWLNACKNENLPFCSEILIKSLENKAHIIRKHAISISPDNFRISLDSNIIVKLEDIYLLLNSRNINHQVLQKEILLSLWRISTEASLSAGKILAAKSSFSQDYWQKLQKKY
;
A
#
# COMPACT_ATOMS: atom_id res chain seq x y z
N MET A 1 41.36 40.76 11.25
CA MET A 1 40.84 39.52 10.61
C MET A 1 39.73 38.80 11.41
N LYS A 2 39.09 39.41 12.43
CA LYS A 2 37.98 38.76 13.17
C LYS A 2 36.56 39.19 12.73
N HIS A 3 36.43 40.27 11.95
CA HIS A 3 35.13 40.78 11.49
C HIS A 3 34.67 40.18 10.15
N LEU A 4 35.55 39.53 9.39
CA LEU A 4 35.21 38.94 8.09
C LEU A 4 34.42 37.62 8.22
N VAL A 5 34.60 36.89 9.33
CA VAL A 5 33.95 35.58 9.56
C VAL A 5 32.47 35.73 9.93
N VAL A 6 32.09 36.84 10.56
CA VAL A 6 30.70 37.08 11.01
C VAL A 6 29.77 37.39 9.82
N PHE A 7 30.27 38.05 8.79
CA PHE A 7 29.48 38.37 7.59
C PHE A 7 29.13 37.14 6.75
N LEU A 8 29.97 36.10 6.75
CA LEU A 8 29.69 34.88 5.98
C LEU A 8 28.56 34.04 6.61
N TYR A 9 28.42 34.06 7.94
CA TYR A 9 27.33 33.35 8.63
C TYR A 9 25.95 33.99 8.39
N ILE A 10 25.89 35.32 8.22
CA ILE A 10 24.62 36.03 7.98
C ILE A 10 24.10 35.75 6.56
N ILE A 11 24.99 35.61 5.57
CA ILE A 11 24.58 35.31 4.19
C ILE A 11 24.09 33.86 4.06
N ILE A 12 24.72 32.89 4.75
CA ILE A 12 24.25 31.49 4.72
C ILE A 12 22.90 31.35 5.45
N PHE A 13 22.66 32.08 6.55
CA PHE A 13 21.37 32.05 7.25
C PHE A 13 20.23 32.69 6.44
N SER A 14 20.55 33.62 5.55
CA SER A 14 19.55 34.29 4.70
C SER A 14 19.12 33.43 3.50
N TYR A 15 19.96 32.48 3.06
CA TYR A 15 19.64 31.59 1.94
C TYR A 15 18.88 30.33 2.36
N THR A 16 18.81 29.99 3.65
CA THR A 16 18.05 28.82 4.13
C THR A 16 16.60 29.12 4.48
N GLN A 17 16.16 30.39 4.42
CA GLN A 17 14.77 30.77 4.76
C GLN A 17 13.81 30.89 3.56
N ASN A 18 14.29 30.74 2.31
CA ASN A 18 13.40 30.71 1.14
C ASN A 18 12.91 29.31 0.73
N ILE A 19 13.13 28.30 1.59
CA ILE A 19 12.47 26.98 1.47
C ILE A 19 11.34 26.89 2.52
N TYR A 20 10.67 28.02 2.80
CA TYR A 20 9.40 28.01 3.51
C TYR A 20 8.26 28.11 2.51
N CYS A 21 7.73 26.92 2.19
CA CYS A 21 6.31 26.67 2.06
C CYS A 21 5.50 27.71 1.27
N ASN A 22 5.56 27.63 -0.06
CA ASN A 22 4.32 27.70 -0.83
C ASN A 22 3.46 26.50 -0.41
N SER A 23 2.86 26.56 0.78
CA SER A 23 1.90 25.56 1.23
C SER A 23 0.73 25.71 0.26
N PRO A 24 0.50 24.73 -0.64
CA PRO A 24 -0.67 24.78 -1.51
C PRO A 24 -1.88 25.01 -0.60
N LYS A 25 -2.78 25.93 -1.01
CA LYS A 25 -4.04 26.27 -0.31
C LYS A 25 -4.46 25.08 0.53
N GLN A 26 -4.51 25.26 1.84
CA GLN A 26 -4.72 24.20 2.84
C GLN A 26 -6.04 23.48 2.52
N ILE A 27 -5.99 22.51 1.60
CA ILE A 27 -7.07 21.58 1.35
C ILE A 27 -7.15 20.83 2.67
N SER A 28 -8.22 21.08 3.43
CA SER A 28 -8.47 20.36 4.67
C SER A 28 -8.85 18.93 4.28
N PHE A 29 -7.85 18.12 3.97
CA PHE A 29 -8.08 16.72 3.72
C PHE A 29 -8.67 16.13 5.01
N ASN A 30 -9.79 15.44 4.91
CA ASN A 30 -10.34 14.70 6.03
C ASN A 30 -10.31 13.22 5.66
N PRO A 31 -9.40 12.43 6.24
CA PRO A 31 -9.30 11.00 5.93
C PRO A 31 -10.58 10.24 6.28
N ARG A 32 -11.44 10.74 7.18
CA ARG A 32 -12.72 10.09 7.54
C ARG A 32 -13.81 10.35 6.50
N SER A 33 -13.72 11.46 5.78
CA SER A 33 -14.67 11.80 4.73
C SER A 33 -14.23 11.21 3.39
N GLN A 34 -15.19 11.07 2.46
CA GLN A 34 -14.83 10.76 1.08
C GLN A 34 -14.07 11.95 0.47
N PRO A 35 -12.98 11.73 -0.28
CA PRO A 35 -12.28 12.81 -0.95
C PRO A 35 -13.17 13.39 -2.06
N HIS A 36 -13.13 14.71 -2.22
CA HIS A 36 -13.69 15.36 -3.40
C HIS A 36 -12.86 15.01 -4.65
N LYS A 37 -13.42 15.28 -5.84
CA LYS A 37 -12.74 15.02 -7.11
C LYS A 37 -11.38 15.73 -7.19
N ASN A 38 -11.28 16.95 -6.67
CA ASN A 38 -10.03 17.73 -6.66
C ASN A 38 -9.01 17.16 -5.67
N ASP A 39 -9.46 16.68 -4.51
CA ASP A 39 -8.58 16.04 -3.51
C ASP A 39 -7.92 14.80 -4.09
N TRP A 40 -8.71 13.99 -4.83
CA TRP A 40 -8.24 12.81 -5.53
C TRP A 40 -7.21 13.13 -6.60
N LYS A 41 -7.53 14.12 -7.46
CA LYS A 41 -6.63 14.57 -8.51
C LYS A 41 -5.30 15.02 -7.92
N PHE A 42 -5.37 15.90 -6.90
CA PHE A 42 -4.20 16.39 -6.20
C PHE A 42 -3.39 15.26 -5.57
N PHE A 43 -4.03 14.34 -4.84
CA PHE A 43 -3.34 13.21 -4.21
C PHE A 43 -2.61 12.32 -5.23
N ASN A 44 -3.19 12.11 -6.40
CA ASN A 44 -2.57 11.29 -7.44
C ASN A 44 -1.39 12.00 -8.14
N GLU A 45 -1.48 13.31 -8.33
CA GLU A 45 -0.49 14.12 -9.07
C GLU A 45 0.65 14.64 -8.17
N THR A 46 0.49 14.63 -6.85
CA THR A 46 1.48 15.13 -5.90
C THR A 46 2.67 14.19 -5.69
N THR A 47 3.74 14.73 -5.12
CA THR A 47 5.01 14.04 -4.89
C THR A 47 4.93 12.99 -3.79
N ALA A 48 5.82 12.00 -3.85
CA ALA A 48 6.00 11.00 -2.79
C ALA A 48 6.29 11.66 -1.42
N GLN A 49 7.11 12.72 -1.39
CA GLN A 49 7.42 13.45 -0.15
C GLN A 49 6.17 14.08 0.46
N TRP A 50 5.28 14.65 -0.36
CA TRP A 50 4.03 15.20 0.15
C TRP A 50 3.15 14.11 0.75
N LYS A 51 3.03 12.95 0.08
CA LYS A 51 2.31 11.77 0.60
C LYS A 51 2.90 11.34 1.94
N ILE A 52 4.22 11.24 2.06
CA ILE A 52 4.88 10.90 3.34
C ILE A 52 4.51 11.90 4.44
N ASN A 53 4.54 13.20 4.15
CA ASN A 53 4.17 14.23 5.11
C ASN A 53 2.68 14.14 5.50
N PHE A 54 1.79 13.87 4.54
CA PHE A 54 0.37 13.65 4.79
C PHE A 54 0.14 12.47 5.73
N TRP A 55 0.74 11.31 5.44
CA TRP A 55 0.64 10.12 6.27
C TRP A 55 1.09 10.42 7.70
N ASN A 56 2.29 10.97 7.86
CA ASN A 56 2.88 11.28 9.16
C ASN A 56 2.08 12.33 9.94
N HIS A 57 1.44 13.28 9.26
CA HIS A 57 0.54 14.23 9.91
C HIS A 57 -0.64 13.50 10.55
N TYR A 58 -1.40 12.71 9.80
CA TYR A 58 -2.61 12.07 10.34
C TYR A 58 -2.33 10.97 11.36
N ILE A 59 -1.24 10.21 11.19
CA ILE A 59 -0.84 9.23 12.21
C ILE A 59 -0.51 9.92 13.54
N ARG A 60 0.21 11.06 13.51
CA ARG A 60 0.53 11.87 14.70
C ARG A 60 -0.71 12.46 15.37
N GLU A 61 -1.71 12.84 14.57
CA GLU A 61 -3.04 13.26 15.04
C GLU A 61 -3.91 12.08 15.51
N ASN A 62 -3.33 10.90 15.73
CA ASN A 62 -4.00 9.67 16.19
C ASN A 62 -5.09 9.15 15.25
N PHE A 63 -5.08 9.53 13.96
CA PHE A 63 -5.96 8.92 12.98
C PHE A 63 -5.45 7.53 12.59
N LYS A 64 -6.21 6.50 12.94
CA LYS A 64 -5.94 5.13 12.51
C LYS A 64 -6.37 4.93 11.05
N PHE A 65 -5.53 4.30 10.22
CA PHE A 65 -5.84 3.97 8.82
C PHE A 65 -7.18 3.23 8.67
N ASN A 66 -7.51 2.34 9.60
CA ASN A 66 -8.79 1.61 9.59
C ASN A 66 -10.02 2.52 9.68
N ASN A 67 -9.86 3.74 10.23
CA ASN A 67 -10.93 4.73 10.36
C ASN A 67 -11.02 5.67 9.14
N TRP A 68 -10.16 5.49 8.13
CA TRP A 68 -10.21 6.27 6.92
C TRP A 68 -11.35 5.79 6.02
N SER A 69 -11.89 6.70 5.19
CA SER A 69 -12.87 6.36 4.18
C SER A 69 -12.29 5.33 3.21
N TRP A 70 -13.14 4.45 2.68
CA TRP A 70 -12.69 3.38 1.78
C TRP A 70 -11.98 3.94 0.54
N LYS A 71 -12.41 5.12 0.05
CA LYS A 71 -11.78 5.83 -1.06
C LYS A 71 -10.33 6.20 -0.75
N TRP A 72 -10.07 6.79 0.42
CA TRP A 72 -8.70 7.07 0.85
C TRP A 72 -7.85 5.80 0.95
N LYS A 73 -8.38 4.71 1.51
CA LYS A 73 -7.66 3.44 1.60
C LYS A 73 -7.24 2.91 0.22
N ILE A 74 -8.14 2.96 -0.76
CA ILE A 74 -7.84 2.59 -2.15
C ILE A 74 -6.81 3.54 -2.77
N ALA A 75 -6.87 4.85 -2.48
CA ALA A 75 -5.89 5.83 -2.95
C ALA A 75 -4.48 5.46 -2.51
N TRP A 76 -4.34 5.14 -1.22
CA TRP A 76 -3.09 4.77 -0.60
C TRP A 76 -2.54 3.46 -1.10
N LEU A 77 -3.41 2.47 -1.32
CA LEU A 77 -3.05 1.23 -1.98
C LEU A 77 -2.53 1.46 -3.41
N ASN A 78 -3.15 2.36 -4.18
CA ASN A 78 -2.66 2.73 -5.51
C ASN A 78 -1.33 3.49 -5.45
N ALA A 79 -1.14 4.39 -4.48
CA ALA A 79 0.13 5.05 -4.26
C ALA A 79 1.23 4.01 -3.99
N CYS A 80 0.96 3.04 -3.12
CA CYS A 80 1.90 1.94 -2.84
C CYS A 80 2.17 1.00 -4.00
N LYS A 81 1.25 0.91 -4.95
CA LYS A 81 1.49 0.16 -6.20
C LYS A 81 2.48 0.89 -7.10
N ASN A 82 2.44 2.22 -7.14
CA ASN A 82 3.18 3.02 -8.11
C ASN A 82 4.45 3.65 -7.54
N GLU A 83 4.56 3.73 -6.22
CA GLU A 83 5.62 4.43 -5.50
C GLU A 83 6.14 3.57 -4.35
N ASN A 84 7.44 3.62 -4.10
CA ASN A 84 8.06 2.93 -2.98
C ASN A 84 8.00 3.80 -1.72
N LEU A 85 6.84 3.84 -1.06
CA LEU A 85 6.64 4.62 0.17
C LEU A 85 6.94 3.76 1.42
N PRO A 86 7.51 4.34 2.50
CA PRO A 86 8.06 3.57 3.63
C PRO A 86 7.00 2.79 4.44
N PHE A 87 5.74 3.20 4.38
CA PHE A 87 4.62 2.59 5.13
C PHE A 87 3.77 1.65 4.27
N CYS A 88 4.21 1.30 3.07
CA CYS A 88 3.40 0.51 2.15
C CYS A 88 3.09 -0.90 2.67
N SER A 89 4.04 -1.56 3.33
CA SER A 89 3.79 -2.87 3.96
C SER A 89 2.71 -2.77 5.06
N GLU A 90 2.77 -1.72 5.90
CA GLU A 90 1.74 -1.47 6.92
C GLU A 90 0.35 -1.25 6.29
N ILE A 91 0.27 -0.42 5.25
CA ILE A 91 -0.98 -0.12 4.54
C ILE A 91 -1.55 -1.39 3.91
N LEU A 92 -0.71 -2.22 3.28
CA LEU A 92 -1.13 -3.47 2.67
C LEU A 92 -1.71 -4.42 3.72
N ILE A 93 -1.01 -4.67 4.82
CA ILE A 93 -1.46 -5.54 5.91
C ILE A 93 -2.80 -5.05 6.47
N LYS A 94 -2.92 -3.78 6.84
CA LYS A 94 -4.18 -3.22 7.35
C LYS A 94 -5.32 -3.30 6.33
N SER A 95 -5.00 -3.25 5.05
CA SER A 95 -5.99 -3.38 3.97
C SER A 95 -6.43 -4.83 3.76
N LEU A 96 -5.53 -5.80 3.90
CA LEU A 96 -5.85 -7.24 3.91
C LEU A 96 -6.75 -7.62 5.10
N GLU A 97 -6.59 -6.94 6.23
CA GLU A 97 -7.43 -7.12 7.43
C GLU A 97 -8.75 -6.33 7.38
N ASN A 98 -9.00 -5.58 6.31
CA ASN A 98 -10.14 -4.68 6.27
C ASN A 98 -11.48 -5.43 6.19
N LYS A 99 -12.48 -5.01 6.97
CA LYS A 99 -13.82 -5.62 6.92
C LYS A 99 -14.47 -5.47 5.54
N ALA A 100 -14.22 -4.36 4.84
CA ALA A 100 -14.82 -4.14 3.52
C ALA A 100 -14.14 -5.01 2.45
N HIS A 101 -14.94 -5.84 1.79
CA HIS A 101 -14.46 -6.77 0.76
C HIS A 101 -13.71 -6.07 -0.37
N ILE A 102 -14.19 -4.90 -0.82
CA ILE A 102 -13.56 -4.14 -1.91
C ILE A 102 -12.12 -3.72 -1.59
N ILE A 103 -11.83 -3.38 -0.33
CA ILE A 103 -10.49 -2.98 0.09
C ILE A 103 -9.57 -4.21 0.14
N ARG A 104 -10.04 -5.33 0.69
CA ARG A 104 -9.28 -6.58 0.73
C ARG A 104 -8.95 -7.08 -0.67
N LYS A 105 -9.95 -7.11 -1.55
CA LYS A 105 -9.77 -7.50 -2.94
C LYS A 105 -8.73 -6.62 -3.62
N HIS A 106 -8.85 -5.31 -3.47
CA HIS A 106 -7.89 -4.37 -4.05
C HIS A 106 -6.49 -4.61 -3.51
N ALA A 107 -6.34 -4.79 -2.19
CA ALA A 107 -5.06 -5.10 -1.54
C ALA A 107 -4.42 -6.39 -2.08
N ILE A 108 -5.20 -7.48 -2.22
CA ILE A 108 -4.73 -8.75 -2.80
C ILE A 108 -4.24 -8.55 -4.23
N SER A 109 -4.93 -7.73 -5.02
CA SER A 109 -4.60 -7.52 -6.44
C SER A 109 -3.31 -6.72 -6.68
N ILE A 110 -2.78 -6.03 -5.67
CA ILE A 110 -1.55 -5.25 -5.82
C ILE A 110 -0.37 -6.20 -5.83
N SER A 111 0.46 -6.08 -6.88
CA SER A 111 1.63 -6.94 -6.99
C SER A 111 2.62 -6.67 -5.86
N PRO A 112 3.06 -7.72 -5.16
CA PRO A 112 4.14 -7.68 -4.18
C PRO A 112 5.46 -7.14 -4.76
N ASP A 113 5.69 -7.27 -6.08
CA ASP A 113 6.90 -6.78 -6.78
C ASP A 113 7.18 -5.28 -6.54
N ASN A 114 6.12 -4.50 -6.26
CA ASN A 114 6.22 -3.07 -5.99
C ASN A 114 6.63 -2.78 -4.53
N PHE A 115 6.44 -3.75 -3.64
CA PHE A 115 6.91 -3.70 -2.25
C PHE A 115 8.32 -4.29 -2.22
N ARG A 116 9.29 -3.55 -2.78
CA ARG A 116 10.72 -3.92 -2.77
C ARG A 116 11.32 -3.98 -1.35
N ILE A 117 10.56 -3.60 -0.33
CA ILE A 117 10.93 -3.67 1.07
C ILE A 117 10.45 -5.01 1.60
N SER A 118 11.39 -5.94 1.82
CA SER A 118 11.25 -7.25 2.47
C SER A 118 9.81 -7.74 2.58
N LEU A 119 9.39 -8.62 1.67
CA LEU A 119 8.06 -9.22 1.75
C LEU A 119 7.91 -9.91 3.10
N ASP A 120 7.20 -9.20 3.97
CA ASP A 120 6.99 -9.56 5.35
C ASP A 120 6.28 -10.91 5.36
N SER A 121 6.81 -11.88 6.11
CA SER A 121 6.17 -13.18 6.30
C SER A 121 4.71 -13.01 6.76
N ASN A 122 4.40 -11.90 7.44
CA ASN A 122 3.04 -11.51 7.80
C ASN A 122 2.10 -11.40 6.59
N ILE A 123 2.55 -10.91 5.42
CA ILE A 123 1.69 -10.79 4.23
C ILE A 123 1.30 -12.17 3.73
N ILE A 124 2.25 -13.11 3.67
CA ILE A 124 2.00 -14.50 3.23
C ILE A 124 0.96 -15.14 4.16
N VAL A 125 1.18 -15.05 5.48
CA VAL A 125 0.25 -15.58 6.49
C VAL A 125 -1.14 -14.99 6.33
N LYS A 126 -1.26 -13.67 6.12
CA LYS A 126 -2.57 -13.03 5.91
C LYS A 126 -3.26 -13.49 4.63
N LEU A 127 -2.51 -13.71 3.56
CA LEU A 127 -3.06 -14.25 2.31
C LEU A 127 -3.58 -15.69 2.51
N GLU A 128 -2.85 -16.52 3.27
CA GLU A 128 -3.29 -17.87 3.65
C GLU A 128 -4.58 -17.84 4.47
N ASP A 129 -4.62 -17.03 5.52
CA ASP A 129 -5.80 -16.86 6.38
C ASP A 129 -7.03 -16.47 5.57
N ILE A 130 -6.89 -15.47 4.68
CA ILE A 130 -7.99 -15.03 3.82
C ILE A 130 -8.41 -16.17 2.90
N TYR A 131 -7.48 -16.88 2.27
CA TYR A 131 -7.80 -17.98 1.36
C TYR A 131 -8.63 -19.07 2.05
N LEU A 132 -8.25 -19.44 3.28
CA LEU A 132 -8.90 -20.49 4.05
C LEU A 132 -10.33 -20.11 4.51
N LEU A 133 -10.61 -18.81 4.66
CA LEU A 133 -11.96 -18.31 4.96
C LEU A 133 -12.89 -18.28 3.73
N LEU A 134 -12.36 -18.47 2.52
CA LEU A 134 -13.15 -18.42 1.29
C LEU A 134 -13.80 -19.76 0.96
N ASN A 135 -15.13 -19.77 0.90
CA ASN A 135 -15.91 -20.89 0.38
C ASN A 135 -15.65 -21.12 -1.13
N SER A 136 -15.00 -22.24 -1.48
CA SER A 136 -14.63 -22.62 -2.85
C SER A 136 -15.81 -22.92 -3.78
N ARG A 137 -17.04 -23.07 -3.27
CA ARG A 137 -18.26 -23.25 -4.09
C ARG A 137 -18.83 -21.93 -4.60
N ASN A 138 -18.41 -20.80 -4.05
CA ASN A 138 -18.87 -19.48 -4.45
C ASN A 138 -17.96 -18.88 -5.53
N ILE A 139 -18.52 -18.43 -6.66
CA ILE A 139 -17.76 -17.91 -7.81
C ILE A 139 -16.92 -16.69 -7.43
N ASN A 140 -17.45 -15.75 -6.64
CA ASN A 140 -16.71 -14.56 -6.22
C ASN A 140 -15.52 -14.93 -5.33
N HIS A 141 -15.70 -15.97 -4.50
CA HIS A 141 -14.62 -16.49 -3.67
C HIS A 141 -13.57 -17.23 -4.48
N GLN A 142 -13.96 -17.99 -5.51
CA GLN A 142 -13.01 -18.61 -6.46
C GLN A 142 -12.16 -17.57 -7.19
N VAL A 143 -12.74 -16.44 -7.59
CA VAL A 143 -12.00 -15.31 -8.18
C VAL A 143 -10.95 -14.79 -7.18
N LEU A 144 -11.35 -14.58 -5.93
CA LEU A 144 -10.42 -14.08 -4.90
C LEU A 144 -9.34 -15.12 -4.55
N GLN A 145 -9.66 -16.41 -4.53
CA GLN A 145 -8.69 -17.50 -4.38
C GLN A 145 -7.64 -17.48 -5.50
N LYS A 146 -8.06 -17.26 -6.76
CA LYS A 146 -7.13 -17.09 -7.89
C LYS A 146 -6.24 -15.85 -7.73
N GLU A 147 -6.80 -14.73 -7.27
CA GLU A 147 -6.03 -13.51 -7.02
C GLU A 147 -4.98 -13.75 -5.92
N ILE A 148 -5.34 -14.45 -4.83
CA ILE A 148 -4.39 -14.81 -3.76
C ILE A 148 -3.27 -15.71 -4.28
N LEU A 149 -3.61 -16.76 -5.03
CA LEU A 149 -2.62 -17.66 -5.61
C LEU A 149 -1.69 -16.93 -6.59
N LEU A 150 -2.24 -16.04 -7.42
CA LEU A 150 -1.43 -15.19 -8.29
C LEU A 150 -0.47 -14.30 -7.48
N SER A 151 -0.95 -13.71 -6.39
CA SER A 151 -0.13 -12.86 -5.54
C SER A 151 0.99 -13.65 -4.86
N LEU A 152 0.70 -14.82 -4.28
CA LEU A 152 1.71 -15.72 -3.70
C LEU A 152 2.75 -16.15 -4.75
N TRP A 153 2.32 -16.46 -5.97
CA TRP A 153 3.23 -16.79 -7.06
C TRP A 153 4.15 -15.62 -7.44
N ARG A 154 3.63 -14.39 -7.47
CA ARG A 154 4.40 -13.16 -7.75
C ARG A 154 5.40 -12.80 -6.65
N ILE A 155 5.07 -13.03 -5.38
CA ILE A 155 6.04 -12.88 -4.26
C ILE A 155 7.31 -13.67 -4.56
N SER A 156 7.18 -14.86 -5.16
CA SER A 156 8.26 -15.68 -5.69
C SER A 156 9.34 -16.14 -4.68
N THR A 157 9.12 -15.92 -3.38
CA THR A 157 9.95 -16.50 -2.32
C THR A 157 9.58 -17.96 -2.10
N GLU A 158 10.54 -18.78 -1.62
CA GLU A 158 10.29 -20.20 -1.30
C GLU A 158 9.07 -20.38 -0.38
N ALA A 159 8.96 -19.57 0.66
CA ALA A 159 7.82 -19.57 1.58
C ALA A 159 6.48 -19.32 0.86
N SER A 160 6.42 -18.31 -0.02
CA SER A 160 5.20 -17.98 -0.76
C SER A 160 4.80 -19.03 -1.79
N LEU A 161 5.78 -19.63 -2.48
CA LEU A 161 5.55 -20.70 -3.45
C LEU A 161 5.09 -21.99 -2.74
N SER A 162 5.66 -22.28 -1.58
CA SER A 162 5.24 -23.40 -0.73
C SER A 162 3.81 -23.21 -0.23
N ALA A 163 3.48 -22.04 0.34
CA ALA A 163 2.12 -21.68 0.74
C ALA A 163 1.14 -21.81 -0.44
N GLY A 164 1.47 -21.24 -1.60
CA GLY A 164 0.65 -21.32 -2.81
C GLY A 164 0.38 -22.76 -3.25
N LYS A 165 1.40 -23.64 -3.21
CA LYS A 165 1.24 -25.07 -3.51
C LYS A 165 0.31 -25.78 -2.52
N ILE A 166 0.46 -25.51 -1.22
CA ILE A 166 -0.38 -26.09 -0.16
C ILE A 166 -1.84 -25.66 -0.33
N LEU A 167 -2.09 -24.37 -0.57
CA LEU A 167 -3.42 -23.82 -0.76
C LEU A 167 -4.07 -24.32 -2.06
N ALA A 168 -3.29 -24.44 -3.14
CA ALA A 168 -3.75 -24.94 -4.42
C ALA A 168 -4.26 -26.39 -4.33
N ALA A 169 -3.64 -27.23 -3.50
CA ALA A 169 -4.03 -28.62 -3.28
C ALA A 169 -5.41 -28.79 -2.60
N LYS A 170 -6.03 -27.71 -2.09
CA LYS A 170 -7.33 -27.77 -1.40
C LYS A 170 -8.52 -27.99 -2.35
N SER A 171 -8.36 -27.76 -3.66
CA SER A 171 -9.41 -28.04 -4.64
C SER A 171 -8.83 -28.27 -6.04
N SER A 172 -9.52 -29.06 -6.87
CA SER A 172 -9.13 -29.27 -8.27
C SER A 172 -9.03 -27.96 -9.05
N PHE A 173 -10.00 -27.06 -8.84
CA PHE A 173 -10.00 -25.72 -9.44
C PHE A 173 -8.73 -24.91 -9.15
N SER A 174 -8.32 -24.87 -7.88
CA SER A 174 -7.14 -24.12 -7.46
C SER A 174 -5.85 -24.78 -7.93
N GLN A 175 -5.81 -26.13 -7.91
CA GLN A 175 -4.70 -26.92 -8.43
C GLN A 175 -4.48 -26.67 -9.92
N ASP A 176 -5.54 -26.72 -10.72
CA ASP A 176 -5.50 -26.45 -12.16
C ASP A 176 -4.99 -25.04 -12.45
N TYR A 177 -5.43 -24.06 -11.67
CA TYR A 177 -4.98 -22.68 -11.82
C TYR A 177 -3.49 -22.52 -11.47
N TRP A 178 -3.04 -23.11 -10.35
CA TRP A 178 -1.65 -23.06 -9.94
C TRP A 178 -0.71 -23.67 -10.98
N GLN A 179 -1.07 -24.82 -11.55
CA GLN A 179 -0.31 -25.43 -12.65
C GLN A 179 -0.23 -24.54 -13.89
N LYS A 180 -1.29 -23.78 -14.21
CA LYS A 180 -1.27 -22.81 -15.32
C LYS A 180 -0.30 -21.66 -15.06
N LEU A 181 -0.21 -21.18 -13.81
CA LEU A 181 0.76 -20.13 -13.45
C LEU A 181 2.19 -20.62 -13.71
N GLN A 182 2.53 -21.83 -13.30
CA GLN A 182 3.86 -22.45 -13.47
C GLN A 182 4.25 -22.73 -14.93
N LYS A 183 3.29 -22.81 -15.85
CA LYS A 183 3.55 -23.08 -17.27
C LYS A 183 3.64 -21.82 -18.12
N LYS A 184 3.02 -20.73 -17.68
CA LYS A 184 2.85 -19.50 -18.48
C LYS A 184 4.03 -18.54 -18.32
N TYR A 185 4.82 -18.72 -17.28
CA TYR A 185 5.93 -17.87 -16.85
C TYR A 185 7.05 -18.76 -16.33
#